data_AF-A0A7C5VCI2-F1
#
_entry.id   AF-A0A7C5VCI2-F1
#
_cell.length_a   1.000
_cell.length_b   1.000
_cell.length_c   1.000
_cell.angle_alpha   90.00
_cell.angle_beta   90.00
_cell.angle_gamma   90.00
#
_symmetry.space_group_name_H-M   'P 1'
#
loop_
_entity.id
_entity.type
_entity.pdbx_description
1 polymer ?
#
loop_
_entity_poly.entity_id
_entity_poly.type
_entity_poly.pdbx_seq_one_letter_code
_entity_poly.pdbx_strand_id
1 'polypeptide(L)'
;MGVVGRTLKDPAARYFAKGVTPRERAAFEAGIALATIYHSLVGLPMPRTSRGREELARGVASSVLAQPFRRSVRVRIRSVRRGRGPYSYGEIGQRDISAEVVVEYAGCAVRARLGYVKGLRYPLMRIVEVREGGRRSGR
;
A
#
# COMPACT_ATOMS: atom_id res chain seq x y z
N MET A 1 22.14 10.89 2.66
CA MET A 1 22.64 9.84 3.55
C MET A 1 21.82 8.58 3.31
N GLY A 2 22.35 7.65 2.52
CA GLY A 2 21.67 6.41 2.16
C GLY A 2 21.73 5.41 3.32
N VAL A 3 20.58 4.90 3.74
CA VAL A 3 20.52 3.80 4.69
C VAL A 3 20.89 2.53 3.92
N VAL A 4 22.16 2.16 4.02
CA VAL A 4 22.69 0.85 3.66
C VAL A 4 21.84 -0.21 4.34
N GLY A 5 21.43 -1.23 3.56
CA GLY A 5 20.53 -2.29 3.98
C GLY A 5 20.98 -2.94 5.29
N ARG A 6 20.31 -2.58 6.38
CA ARG A 6 20.31 -3.43 7.58
C ARG A 6 19.48 -4.65 7.24
N THR A 7 20.13 -5.80 7.15
CA THR A 7 19.47 -7.10 7.24
C THR A 7 18.90 -7.21 8.66
N LEU A 8 17.78 -6.53 8.92
CA LEU A 8 17.03 -6.72 10.16
C LEU A 8 16.63 -8.19 10.19
N LYS A 9 17.12 -8.93 11.19
CA LYS A 9 16.62 -10.28 11.48
C LYS A 9 15.11 -10.14 11.66
N ASP A 10 14.34 -10.78 10.79
CA ASP A 10 12.88 -10.86 10.88
C ASP A 10 12.52 -11.86 12.00
N PRO A 11 12.12 -11.40 13.21
CA PRO A 11 11.76 -12.32 14.28
C PRO A 11 10.49 -13.10 13.95
N ALA A 12 9.66 -12.60 13.02
CA ALA A 12 8.44 -13.26 12.61
C ALA A 12 8.71 -14.42 11.64
N ALA A 13 9.91 -14.54 11.07
CA ALA A 13 10.25 -15.58 10.09
C ALA A 13 9.96 -16.99 10.60
N ARG A 14 10.13 -17.25 11.90
CA ARG A 14 9.83 -18.56 12.53
C ARG A 14 8.36 -18.97 12.52
N TYR A 15 7.45 -18.02 12.30
CA TYR A 15 6.00 -18.26 12.26
C TYR A 15 5.47 -18.51 10.84
N PHE A 16 6.29 -18.31 9.81
CA PHE A 16 5.91 -18.61 8.43
C PHE A 16 6.22 -20.07 8.11
N ALA A 17 5.41 -20.70 7.28
CA ALA A 17 5.65 -22.07 6.84
C ALA A 17 7.01 -22.17 6.12
N LYS A 18 7.72 -23.28 6.32
CA LYS A 18 9.09 -23.49 5.80
C LYS A 18 9.20 -23.36 4.27
N GLY A 19 8.11 -23.58 3.54
CA GLY A 19 8.05 -23.45 2.08
C GLY A 19 7.87 -22.02 1.56
N VAL A 20 7.60 -21.05 2.43
CA VAL A 20 7.36 -19.66 1.99
C VAL A 20 8.66 -19.05 1.49
N THR A 21 8.67 -18.73 0.20
CA THR A 21 9.75 -18.04 -0.49
C THR A 21 9.78 -16.54 -0.16
N PRO A 22 10.92 -15.85 -0.35
CA PRO A 22 10.98 -14.40 -0.25
C PRO A 22 9.94 -13.67 -1.12
N ARG A 23 9.65 -14.21 -2.30
CA ARG A 23 8.63 -13.68 -3.22
C ARG A 23 7.23 -13.76 -2.63
N GLU A 24 6.85 -14.91 -2.08
CA GLU A 24 5.55 -15.10 -1.43
C GLU A 24 5.41 -14.21 -0.21
N ARG A 25 6.48 -14.09 0.61
CA ARG A 25 6.48 -13.20 1.77
C ARG A 25 6.34 -11.73 1.36
N ALA A 26 7.07 -11.27 0.36
CA ALA A 26 6.95 -9.90 -0.14
C ALA A 26 5.54 -9.61 -0.70
N ALA A 27 4.95 -10.58 -1.41
CA ALA A 27 3.58 -10.47 -1.91
C ALA A 27 2.54 -10.43 -0.78
N PHE A 28 2.70 -11.26 0.23
CA PHE A 28 1.84 -11.30 1.42
C PHE A 28 1.84 -9.96 2.17
N GLU A 29 3.02 -9.40 2.44
CA GLU A 29 3.18 -8.11 3.10
C GLU A 29 2.63 -6.95 2.26
N ALA A 30 2.74 -7.03 0.93
CA ALA A 30 2.12 -6.05 0.03
C ALA A 30 0.58 -6.11 0.10
N GLY A 31 0.01 -7.30 0.21
CA GLY A 31 -1.42 -7.51 0.45
C GLY A 31 -1.89 -6.88 1.75
N ILE A 32 -1.17 -7.13 2.86
CA ILE A 32 -1.45 -6.50 4.16
C ILE A 32 -1.45 -4.98 4.03
N ALA A 33 -0.42 -4.40 3.40
CA ALA A 33 -0.31 -2.95 3.29
C ALA A 33 -1.48 -2.33 2.48
N LEU A 34 -1.86 -2.93 1.34
CA LEU A 34 -2.99 -2.44 0.55
C LEU A 34 -4.32 -2.57 1.30
N ALA A 35 -4.53 -3.68 2.01
CA ALA A 35 -5.72 -3.89 2.83
C ALA A 35 -5.82 -2.88 3.97
N THR A 36 -4.70 -2.62 4.68
CA THR A 36 -4.65 -1.57 5.72
C THR A 36 -5.04 -0.21 5.13
N ILE A 37 -4.44 0.20 4.01
CA ILE A 37 -4.75 1.51 3.39
C ILE A 37 -6.25 1.62 3.06
N TYR A 38 -6.83 0.59 2.44
CA TYR A 38 -8.23 0.61 2.02
C TYR A 38 -9.18 0.69 3.22
N HIS A 39 -9.01 -0.18 4.20
CA HIS A 39 -9.90 -0.25 5.36
C HIS A 39 -9.70 0.90 6.36
N SER A 40 -8.54 1.56 6.38
CA SER A 40 -8.34 2.77 7.17
C SER A 40 -9.02 4.01 6.59
N LEU A 41 -9.38 4.00 5.30
CA LEU A 41 -9.90 5.18 4.60
C LEU A 41 -11.37 5.08 4.26
N VAL A 42 -11.86 3.91 3.86
CA VAL A 42 -13.25 3.75 3.43
C VAL A 42 -14.22 4.11 4.56
N GLY A 43 -15.25 4.90 4.26
CA GLY A 43 -16.24 5.38 5.24
C GLY A 43 -15.83 6.61 6.04
N LEU A 44 -14.56 7.06 5.98
CA LEU A 44 -14.17 8.33 6.60
C LEU A 44 -14.86 9.52 5.90
N PRO A 45 -15.14 10.62 6.62
CA PRO A 45 -15.59 11.86 6.00
C PRO A 45 -14.60 12.34 4.93
N MET A 46 -15.12 12.63 3.74
CA MET A 46 -14.36 13.15 2.61
C MET A 46 -13.94 14.61 2.90
N PRO A 47 -12.62 14.91 2.96
CA PRO A 47 -12.18 16.27 3.17
C PRO A 47 -12.64 17.19 2.03
N ARG A 48 -13.15 18.38 2.39
CA ARG A 48 -13.71 19.36 1.44
C ARG A 48 -12.63 19.94 0.52
N THR A 49 -11.43 20.18 1.04
CA THR A 49 -10.31 20.80 0.30
C THR A 49 -9.37 19.75 -0.29
N SER A 50 -8.67 20.11 -1.38
CA SER A 50 -7.57 19.29 -1.92
C SER A 50 -6.48 19.08 -0.88
N ARG A 51 -6.08 20.16 -0.18
CA ARG A 51 -5.09 20.11 0.90
C ARG A 51 -5.47 19.09 1.99
N GLY A 52 -6.70 19.08 2.46
CA GLY A 52 -7.14 18.13 3.49
C GLY A 52 -7.10 16.68 3.01
N ARG A 53 -7.43 16.42 1.74
CA ARG A 53 -7.28 15.09 1.13
C ARG A 53 -5.82 14.66 1.06
N GLU A 54 -4.93 15.57 0.71
CA GLU A 54 -3.50 15.29 0.67
C GLU A 54 -2.91 15.05 2.06
N GLU A 55 -3.32 15.84 3.07
CA GLU A 55 -2.89 15.66 4.45
C GLU A 55 -3.31 14.29 5.00
N LEU A 56 -4.58 13.92 4.80
CA LEU A 56 -5.09 12.58 5.17
C LEU A 56 -4.33 11.46 4.44
N ALA A 57 -4.14 11.60 3.13
CA ALA A 57 -3.41 10.61 2.34
C ALA A 57 -1.94 10.47 2.79
N ARG A 58 -1.26 11.59 3.10
CA ARG A 58 0.10 11.60 3.63
C ARG A 58 0.17 10.93 5.00
N GLY A 59 -0.77 11.22 5.90
CA GLY A 59 -0.84 10.60 7.22
C GLY A 59 -0.96 9.09 7.14
N VAL A 60 -1.91 8.60 6.32
CA VAL A 60 -2.08 7.14 6.09
C VAL A 60 -0.84 6.53 5.44
N ALA A 61 -0.27 7.17 4.43
CA ALA A 61 0.95 6.68 3.79
C ALA A 61 2.12 6.58 4.77
N SER A 62 2.31 7.57 5.64
CA SER A 62 3.34 7.59 6.68
C SER A 62 3.14 6.49 7.71
N SER A 63 1.90 6.27 8.16
CA SER A 63 1.57 5.21 9.12
C SER A 63 1.85 3.82 8.53
N VAL A 64 1.43 3.56 7.29
CA VAL A 64 1.65 2.28 6.62
C VAL A 64 3.13 2.06 6.28
N LEU A 65 3.87 3.12 5.94
CA LEU A 65 5.32 3.04 5.70
C LEU A 65 6.11 2.59 6.94
N ALA A 66 5.60 2.84 8.15
CA ALA A 66 6.23 2.40 9.39
C ALA A 66 6.12 0.88 9.65
N GLN A 67 5.28 0.17 8.89
CA GLN A 67 5.14 -1.28 8.99
C GLN A 67 6.39 -2.00 8.42
N PRO A 68 6.66 -3.28 8.78
CA PRO A 68 7.87 -3.99 8.37
C PRO A 68 8.08 -4.10 6.84
N PHE A 69 9.31 -4.03 6.35
CA PHE A 69 9.67 -4.30 4.94
C PHE A 69 9.09 -3.32 3.90
N ARG A 70 8.39 -2.25 4.31
CA ARG A 70 7.86 -1.23 3.41
C ARG A 70 9.00 -0.34 2.92
N ARG A 71 9.23 -0.32 1.61
CA ARG A 71 10.22 0.55 0.95
C ARG A 71 9.60 1.88 0.53
N SER A 72 8.38 1.87 0.01
CA SER A 72 7.65 3.09 -0.32
C SER A 72 6.15 2.86 -0.28
N VAL A 73 5.41 3.90 0.12
CA VAL A 73 3.95 3.92 0.12
C VAL A 73 3.48 5.23 -0.47
N ARG A 74 2.56 5.18 -1.42
CA ARG A 74 1.89 6.36 -1.97
C ARG A 74 0.40 6.14 -1.94
N VAL A 75 -0.33 7.10 -1.39
CA VAL A 75 -1.79 7.09 -1.29
C VAL A 75 -2.32 8.36 -1.95
N ARG A 76 -3.45 8.26 -2.65
CA ARG A 76 -4.18 9.40 -3.20
C ARG A 76 -5.67 9.21 -2.97
N ILE A 77 -6.32 10.28 -2.54
CA ILE A 77 -7.76 10.36 -2.34
C ILE A 77 -8.31 11.34 -3.39
N ARG A 78 -9.12 10.83 -4.32
CA ARG A 78 -9.81 11.62 -5.33
C ARG A 78 -11.19 11.97 -4.80
N SER A 79 -11.67 13.15 -5.16
CA SER A 79 -13.02 13.58 -4.81
C SER A 79 -13.89 13.61 -6.06
N VAL A 80 -15.11 13.10 -5.92
CA VAL A 80 -16.26 13.52 -6.71
C VAL A 80 -17.05 14.56 -5.91
N ARG A 81 -17.56 15.60 -6.58
CA ARG A 81 -18.42 16.64 -5.97
C ARG A 81 -19.56 15.97 -5.20
N ARG A 82 -19.72 16.32 -3.91
CA ARG A 82 -20.81 15.86 -3.05
C ARG A 82 -21.52 17.06 -2.43
N GLY A 83 -22.75 16.82 -1.98
CA GLY A 83 -23.88 17.78 -1.94
C GLY A 83 -23.67 19.13 -1.25
N ARG A 84 -24.70 19.99 -1.37
CA ARG A 84 -24.72 21.35 -0.81
C ARG A 84 -25.44 21.37 0.54
N GLY A 85 -24.99 22.22 1.46
CA GLY A 85 -25.61 22.44 2.78
C GLY A 85 -24.69 22.11 3.96
N PRO A 86 -25.00 22.61 5.17
CA PRO A 86 -24.12 22.49 6.34
C PRO A 86 -23.91 21.04 6.80
N TYR A 87 -24.93 20.19 6.66
CA TYR A 87 -24.89 18.76 7.02
C TYR A 87 -24.52 17.83 5.87
N SER A 88 -24.34 18.36 4.66
CA SER A 88 -23.90 17.57 3.52
C SER A 88 -22.39 17.36 3.60
N TYR A 89 -21.99 16.13 3.89
CA TYR A 89 -20.63 15.65 3.68
C TYR A 89 -20.67 14.33 2.92
N GLY A 90 -19.62 14.09 2.15
CA GLY A 90 -19.42 12.79 1.53
C GLY A 90 -18.58 11.89 2.41
N GLU A 91 -18.66 10.60 2.19
CA GLU A 91 -17.71 9.61 2.73
C GLU A 91 -16.74 9.14 1.65
N ILE A 92 -15.51 8.79 2.02
CA ILE A 92 -14.55 8.18 1.11
C ILE A 92 -15.08 6.81 0.69
N GLY A 93 -15.35 6.66 -0.61
CA GLY A 93 -15.82 5.41 -1.20
C GLY A 93 -14.72 4.63 -1.92
N GLN A 94 -15.09 3.45 -2.39
CA GLN A 94 -14.20 2.51 -3.08
C GLN A 94 -13.53 3.09 -4.34
N ARG A 95 -14.17 4.10 -4.96
CA ARG A 95 -13.70 4.76 -6.20
C ARG A 95 -12.71 5.89 -5.93
N ASP A 96 -12.66 6.35 -4.68
CA ASP A 96 -11.95 7.56 -4.29
C ASP A 96 -10.48 7.25 -3.93
N ILE A 97 -10.16 5.99 -3.61
CA ILE A 97 -8.85 5.57 -3.13
C ILE A 97 -8.00 5.01 -4.27
N SER A 98 -6.74 5.45 -4.35
CA SER A 98 -5.70 4.75 -5.09
C SER A 98 -4.41 4.72 -4.29
N ALA A 99 -3.69 3.60 -4.37
CA ALA A 99 -2.42 3.45 -3.67
C ALA A 99 -1.40 2.64 -4.48
N GLU A 100 -0.12 2.87 -4.21
CA GLU A 100 0.98 2.01 -4.62
C GLU A 100 1.87 1.75 -3.41
N VAL A 101 2.23 0.48 -3.22
CA VAL A 101 3.17 0.05 -2.19
C VAL A 101 4.33 -0.69 -2.86
N VAL A 102 5.53 -0.51 -2.32
CA VAL A 102 6.70 -1.31 -2.65
C VAL A 102 7.18 -1.97 -1.37
N VAL A 103 7.23 -3.29 -1.39
CA VAL A 103 7.76 -4.13 -0.31
C VAL A 103 9.08 -4.73 -0.78
N GLU A 104 10.06 -4.80 0.12
CA GLU A 104 11.32 -5.46 -0.12
C GLU A 104 11.63 -6.46 1.00
N TYR A 105 11.69 -7.75 0.67
CA TYR A 105 11.95 -8.83 1.62
C TYR A 105 13.00 -9.78 1.06
N ALA A 106 14.12 -9.94 1.79
CA ALA A 106 15.21 -10.86 1.46
C ALA A 106 15.63 -10.86 -0.03
N GLY A 107 15.82 -9.67 -0.60
CA GLY A 107 16.26 -9.48 -1.99
C GLY A 107 15.15 -9.59 -3.04
N CYS A 108 13.90 -9.85 -2.66
CA CYS A 108 12.74 -9.76 -3.54
C CYS A 108 11.99 -8.45 -3.30
N ALA A 109 11.70 -7.71 -4.37
CA ALA A 109 10.89 -6.50 -4.33
C ALA A 109 9.55 -6.72 -5.07
N VAL A 110 8.45 -6.43 -4.39
CA VAL A 110 7.08 -6.49 -4.95
C VAL A 110 6.50 -5.10 -4.97
N ARG A 111 6.03 -4.67 -6.15
CA ARG A 111 5.24 -3.44 -6.30
C ARG A 111 3.79 -3.82 -6.54
N ALA A 112 2.91 -3.30 -5.71
CA ALA A 112 1.48 -3.58 -5.78
C ALA A 112 0.67 -2.27 -5.79
N ARG A 113 -0.53 -2.33 -6.38
CA ARG A 113 -1.42 -1.18 -6.53
C ARG A 113 -2.83 -1.52 -6.08
N LEU A 114 -3.48 -0.52 -5.49
CA LEU A 114 -4.92 -0.43 -5.27
C LEU A 114 -5.50 0.64 -6.19
N GLY A 115 -6.56 0.34 -6.91
CA GLY A 115 -7.32 1.33 -7.66
C GLY A 115 -8.59 0.79 -8.29
N TYR A 116 -9.56 1.67 -8.49
CA TYR A 116 -10.83 1.30 -9.09
C TYR A 116 -10.70 0.96 -10.57
N VAL A 117 -11.11 -0.25 -10.95
CA VAL A 117 -11.12 -0.71 -12.35
C VAL A 117 -12.54 -0.57 -12.88
N LYS A 118 -12.77 0.38 -13.79
CA LYS A 118 -14.11 0.71 -14.32
C LYS A 118 -14.82 -0.51 -14.93
N GLY A 119 -14.09 -1.32 -15.72
CA GLY A 119 -14.64 -2.52 -16.37
C GLY A 119 -15.09 -3.61 -15.39
N LEU A 120 -14.46 -3.71 -14.22
CA LEU A 120 -14.84 -4.65 -13.16
C LEU A 120 -15.79 -4.04 -12.13
N ARG A 121 -15.99 -2.72 -12.19
CA ARG A 121 -16.68 -1.94 -11.15
C ARG A 121 -16.14 -2.19 -9.74
N TYR A 122 -14.84 -2.49 -9.60
CA TYR A 122 -14.25 -3.02 -8.37
C TYR A 122 -12.92 -2.31 -7.98
N PRO A 123 -12.64 -2.05 -6.68
CA PRO A 123 -11.35 -1.57 -6.19
C PRO A 123 -10.32 -2.71 -6.19
N LEU A 124 -9.67 -2.94 -7.32
CA LEU A 124 -8.75 -4.05 -7.48
C LEU A 124 -7.41 -3.78 -6.78
N MET A 125 -7.01 -4.69 -5.89
CA MET A 125 -5.64 -4.82 -5.40
C MET A 125 -4.89 -5.81 -6.29
N ARG A 126 -3.73 -5.43 -6.79
CA ARG A 126 -2.93 -6.30 -7.67
C ARG A 126 -1.44 -6.04 -7.54
N ILE A 127 -0.67 -7.10 -7.71
CA ILE A 127 0.77 -7.00 -7.96
C ILE A 127 0.94 -6.51 -9.40
N VAL A 128 1.80 -5.51 -9.58
CA VAL A 128 2.09 -4.93 -10.89
C VAL A 128 3.52 -5.19 -11.33
N GLU A 129 4.39 -5.60 -10.42
CA GLU A 129 5.78 -5.94 -10.72
C GLU A 129 6.37 -6.79 -9.58
N VAL A 130 7.20 -7.76 -9.96
CA VAL A 130 8.04 -8.55 -9.06
C VAL A 130 9.46 -8.47 -9.59
N ARG A 131 10.42 -8.12 -8.73
CA ARG A 131 11.84 -8.13 -9.05
C ARG A 131 12.57 -9.00 -8.05
N GLU A 132 13.38 -9.91 -8.54
CA GLU A 132 14.24 -10.75 -7.72
C GLU A 132 15.68 -10.28 -7.91
N GLY A 133 16.40 -10.07 -6.81
CA GLY A 133 17.84 -9.86 -6.85
C GLY A 133 18.48 -11.12 -7.42
N GLY A 134 18.95 -11.05 -8.67
CA GLY A 134 19.63 -12.17 -9.30
C GLY A 134 20.76 -12.65 -8.39
N ARG A 135 20.77 -13.94 -8.06
CA ARG A 135 22.00 -14.57 -7.58
C ARG A 135 23.06 -14.24 -8.61
N ARG A 136 24.11 -13.51 -8.23
CA ARG A 136 25.36 -13.56 -8.99
C ARG A 136 25.77 -15.03 -8.95
N SER A 137 25.49 -15.75 -10.03
CA SER A 137 26.18 -16.99 -10.36
C SER A 137 27.65 -16.59 -10.48
N GLY A 138 28.41 -16.81 -9.41
CA GLY A 138 29.85 -16.89 -9.52
C GLY A 138 30.17 -18.07 -10.44
N ARG A 139 30.76 -17.77 -11.58
CA ARG A 139 31.65 -18.71 -12.28
C ARG A 139 33.05 -18.45 -11.76
#